data_AF-A0A954RER9-F1
#
_entry.id   AF-A0A954RER9-F1
#
_cell.length_a   1.000
_cell.length_b   1.000
_cell.length_c   1.000
_cell.angle_alpha   90.00
_cell.angle_beta   90.00
_cell.angle_gamma   90.00
#
_symmetry.space_group_name_H-M   'P 1'
#
loop_
_entity.id
_entity.type
_entity.pdbx_description
1 polymer ?
#
loop_
_entity_poly.entity_id
_entity_poly.type
_entity_poly.pdbx_seq_one_letter_code
_entity_poly.pdbx_strand_id
1 'polypeptide(L)'
;EFFLISDAIDTPAASELIQQLRRDPETAAMPIGLIARQDQFEQMQRLTEFDPLSETFPRPHDAAGVSLAARRLLDRSGDDLVAFDERMTHAIAALNHVARLAERSSDYSFYDLLRIEPTIEQALNTPQLTDQAARILGLFGTPTAQRLLVTFASQNARQLSERQAAAEAFSTAISRRGLLLARTDIVLQYDRYNQSKTLDGETQAVLGSLLDSIELPTRPSSGQGDENAAATE
;
A
#
# COMPACT_ATOMS: atom_id res chain seq x y z
N GLU A 1 -13.13 -2.12 12.00
CA GLU A 1 -11.93 -1.68 12.75
C GLU A 1 -12.41 -1.04 14.04
N PHE A 2 -11.58 -0.98 15.07
CA PHE A 2 -11.95 -0.38 16.36
C PHE A 2 -10.70 0.17 17.05
N PHE A 3 -10.89 1.08 18.00
CA PHE A 3 -9.83 1.56 18.87
C PHE A 3 -9.85 0.83 20.21
N LEU A 4 -8.68 0.54 20.77
CA LEU A 4 -8.53 0.17 22.18
C LEU A 4 -7.72 1.25 22.87
N ILE A 5 -8.30 1.84 23.91
CA ILE A 5 -7.75 2.97 24.64
C ILE A 5 -7.54 2.54 26.08
N SER A 6 -6.33 2.73 26.61
CA SER A 6 -6.05 2.47 28.02
C SER A 6 -6.57 3.61 28.90
N ASP A 7 -7.04 3.30 30.10
CA ASP A 7 -7.38 4.30 31.14
C ASP A 7 -6.16 5.08 31.66
N ALA A 8 -4.94 4.65 31.34
CA ALA A 8 -3.69 5.26 31.75
C ALA A 8 -3.17 6.36 30.79
N ILE A 9 -4.03 6.91 29.92
CA ILE A 9 -3.65 8.03 29.05
C ILE A 9 -3.82 9.33 29.83
N ASP A 10 -2.71 10.02 30.06
CA ASP A 10 -2.69 11.25 30.85
C ASP A 10 -2.96 12.52 30.03
N THR A 11 -2.69 12.49 28.72
CA THR A 11 -2.89 13.65 27.82
C THR A 11 -3.16 13.22 26.37
N PRO A 12 -4.32 13.56 25.77
CA PRO A 12 -5.54 14.08 26.42
C PRO A 12 -6.21 13.02 27.32
N ALA A 13 -7.07 13.45 28.25
CA ALA A 13 -7.85 12.51 29.06
C ALA A 13 -8.74 11.62 28.17
N ALA A 14 -9.06 10.40 28.60
CA ALA A 14 -9.82 9.45 27.80
C ALA A 14 -11.16 10.01 27.27
N SER A 15 -11.86 10.82 28.08
CA SER A 15 -13.09 11.52 27.68
C SER A 15 -12.89 12.45 26.49
N GLU A 16 -11.80 13.21 26.52
CA GLU A 16 -11.46 14.17 25.48
C GLU A 16 -10.99 13.45 24.22
N LEU A 17 -10.17 12.39 24.36
CA LEU A 17 -9.76 11.57 23.24
C LEU A 17 -10.96 10.96 22.50
N ILE A 18 -11.94 10.42 23.24
CA ILE A 18 -13.18 9.91 22.65
C ILE A 18 -13.91 11.02 21.89
N GLN A 19 -14.06 12.21 22.48
CA GLN A 19 -14.72 13.33 21.79
C GLN A 19 -13.95 13.81 20.55
N GLN A 20 -12.62 13.81 20.59
CA GLN A 20 -11.79 14.16 19.45
C GLN A 20 -11.98 13.16 18.30
N LEU A 21 -11.95 11.85 18.59
CA LEU A 21 -12.22 10.80 17.61
C LEU A 21 -13.66 10.90 17.06
N ARG A 22 -14.65 11.17 17.93
CA ARG A 22 -16.04 11.36 17.51
C ARG A 22 -16.26 12.59 16.63
N ARG A 23 -15.38 13.60 16.72
CA ARG A 23 -15.47 14.83 15.94
C ARG A 23 -14.89 14.68 14.53
N ASP A 24 -13.97 13.76 14.33
CA ASP A 24 -13.35 13.49 13.02
C ASP A 24 -14.26 12.56 12.20
N PRO A 25 -14.74 12.98 11.01
CA PRO A 25 -15.58 12.14 10.15
C PRO A 25 -14.98 10.77 9.83
N GLU A 26 -13.66 10.64 9.76
CA GLU A 26 -12.98 9.36 9.44
C GLU A 26 -13.02 8.37 10.60
N THR A 27 -13.16 8.84 11.84
CA THR A 27 -13.13 7.98 13.05
C THR A 27 -14.42 8.02 13.87
N ALA A 28 -15.37 8.89 13.50
CA ALA A 28 -16.60 9.12 14.25
C ALA A 28 -17.44 7.84 14.43
N ALA A 29 -17.50 6.99 13.41
CA ALA A 29 -18.27 5.74 13.41
C ALA A 29 -17.48 4.52 13.93
N MET A 30 -16.22 4.68 14.34
CA MET A 30 -15.42 3.55 14.81
C MET A 30 -15.76 3.16 16.25
N PRO A 31 -15.96 1.86 16.56
CA PRO A 31 -16.08 1.42 17.94
C PRO A 31 -14.85 1.74 18.77
N ILE A 32 -15.05 2.13 20.03
CA ILE A 32 -13.98 2.46 20.97
C ILE A 32 -14.11 1.58 22.22
N GLY A 33 -13.10 0.76 22.48
CA GLY A 33 -12.96 0.02 23.72
C GLY A 33 -12.09 0.76 24.71
N LEU A 34 -12.62 1.08 25.89
CA LEU A 34 -11.84 1.64 26.97
C LEU A 34 -11.42 0.52 27.93
N ILE A 35 -10.12 0.25 28.00
CA ILE A 35 -9.53 -0.76 28.87
C ILE A 35 -9.21 -0.11 30.21
N ALA A 36 -10.00 -0.43 31.21
CA ALA A 36 -9.87 0.13 32.54
C ALA A 36 -9.22 -0.85 33.53
N ARG A 37 -8.40 -0.30 34.43
CA ARG A 37 -7.96 -1.01 35.64
C ARG A 37 -9.14 -1.14 36.60
N GLN A 38 -9.06 -2.12 37.50
CA GLN A 38 -10.16 -2.50 38.38
C GLN A 38 -10.65 -1.35 39.28
N ASP A 39 -9.73 -0.50 39.74
CA ASP A 39 -10.00 0.67 40.58
C ASP A 39 -10.67 1.82 39.81
N GLN A 40 -10.53 1.87 38.49
CA GLN A 40 -11.10 2.92 37.63
C GLN A 40 -12.27 2.44 36.77
N PHE A 41 -12.62 1.15 36.83
CA PHE A 41 -13.61 0.55 35.94
C PHE A 41 -14.97 1.24 35.98
N GLU A 42 -15.53 1.47 37.18
CA GLU A 42 -16.84 2.13 37.31
C GLU A 42 -16.83 3.57 36.79
N GLN A 43 -15.73 4.29 37.00
CA GLN A 43 -15.59 5.65 36.49
C GLN A 43 -15.56 5.67 34.97
N MET A 44 -14.79 4.77 34.36
CA MET A 44 -14.68 4.66 32.91
C MET A 44 -15.95 4.11 32.27
N GLN A 45 -16.67 3.22 32.95
CA GLN A 45 -17.95 2.71 32.48
C GLN A 45 -18.98 3.84 32.30
N ARG A 46 -19.06 4.77 33.27
CA ARG A 46 -19.90 5.97 33.17
C ARG A 46 -19.52 6.87 32.00
N LEU A 47 -18.24 6.90 31.63
CA LEU A 47 -17.76 7.66 30.47
C LEU A 47 -18.36 7.15 29.16
N THR A 48 -18.42 5.83 29.02
CA THR A 48 -18.88 5.16 27.80
C THR A 48 -20.40 4.93 27.76
N GLU A 49 -21.11 5.18 28.85
CA GLU A 49 -22.55 4.87 28.99
C GLU A 49 -23.42 5.57 27.94
N PHE A 50 -23.07 6.80 27.56
CA PHE A 50 -23.85 7.61 26.62
C PHE A 50 -23.35 7.55 25.18
N ASP A 51 -22.28 6.80 24.90
CA ASP A 51 -21.77 6.61 23.54
C ASP A 51 -22.10 5.19 23.05
N PRO A 52 -23.03 5.03 22.08
CA PRO A 52 -23.46 3.72 21.62
C PRO A 52 -22.33 2.89 21.02
N LEU A 53 -21.29 3.54 20.49
CA LEU A 53 -20.13 2.91 19.86
C LEU A 53 -18.95 2.75 20.82
N SER A 54 -19.13 3.03 22.12
CA SER A 54 -18.07 2.83 23.12
C SER A 54 -18.44 1.79 24.17
N GLU A 55 -17.45 1.00 24.61
CA GLU A 55 -17.62 0.06 25.72
C GLU A 55 -16.38 0.03 26.61
N THR A 56 -16.61 -0.02 27.92
CA THR A 56 -15.52 -0.20 28.89
C THR A 56 -15.33 -1.67 29.20
N PHE A 57 -14.09 -2.14 29.14
CA PHE A 57 -13.68 -3.50 29.47
C PHE A 57 -12.71 -3.51 30.66
N PRO A 58 -12.78 -4.51 31.54
CA PRO A 58 -11.69 -4.76 32.47
C PRO A 58 -10.43 -5.13 31.68
N ARG A 59 -9.25 -4.77 32.20
CA ARG A 59 -7.98 -5.11 31.57
C ARG A 59 -7.89 -6.62 31.25
N PRO A 60 -7.79 -7.02 29.96
CA PRO A 60 -7.63 -8.42 29.62
C PRO A 60 -6.21 -8.87 29.98
N HIS A 61 -6.11 -10.10 30.48
CA HIS A 61 -4.83 -10.71 30.88
C HIS A 61 -4.41 -11.87 29.97
N ASP A 62 -5.24 -12.22 28.99
CA ASP A 62 -5.02 -13.31 28.04
C ASP A 62 -5.61 -12.98 26.66
N ALA A 63 -5.25 -13.79 25.66
CA ALA A 63 -5.75 -13.64 24.29
C ALA A 63 -7.27 -13.87 24.18
N ALA A 64 -7.84 -14.71 25.06
CA ALA A 64 -9.27 -14.98 25.09
C ALA A 64 -10.06 -13.72 25.51
N GLY A 65 -9.61 -13.01 26.53
CA GLY A 65 -10.19 -11.75 27.00
C GLY A 65 -10.11 -10.64 25.94
N VAL A 66 -8.96 -10.51 25.26
CA VAL A 66 -8.82 -9.57 24.13
C VAL A 66 -9.81 -9.91 23.01
N SER A 67 -9.94 -11.18 22.66
CA SER A 67 -10.85 -11.64 21.61
C SER A 67 -12.32 -11.37 21.95
N LEU A 68 -12.72 -11.55 23.21
CA LEU A 68 -14.07 -11.25 23.67
C LEU A 68 -14.37 -9.75 23.61
N ALA A 69 -13.43 -8.90 24.07
CA ALA A 69 -13.58 -7.45 24.00
C ALA A 69 -13.70 -6.96 22.55
N ALA A 70 -12.85 -7.49 21.66
CA ALA A 70 -12.91 -7.18 20.23
C ALA A 70 -14.26 -7.56 19.60
N ARG A 71 -14.80 -8.75 19.88
CA ARG A 71 -16.10 -9.18 19.37
C ARG A 71 -17.23 -8.27 19.83
N ARG A 72 -17.30 -7.95 21.13
CA ARG A 72 -18.34 -7.07 21.67
C ARG A 72 -18.29 -5.67 21.08
N LEU A 73 -17.10 -5.13 20.83
CA LEU A 73 -16.96 -3.85 20.15
C LEU A 73 -17.44 -3.89 18.71
N LEU A 74 -17.12 -4.96 17.98
CA LEU A 74 -17.57 -5.12 16.60
C LEU A 74 -19.11 -5.28 16.53
N ASP A 75 -19.71 -5.99 17.48
CA ASP A 75 -21.17 -6.15 17.57
C ASP A 75 -21.88 -4.80 17.77
N ARG A 76 -21.21 -3.81 18.40
CA ARG A 76 -21.77 -2.45 18.57
C ARG A 76 -21.84 -1.64 17.28
N SER A 77 -21.02 -1.96 16.28
CA SER A 77 -21.17 -1.35 14.96
C SER A 77 -22.43 -1.82 14.22
N GLY A 78 -23.06 -2.91 14.67
CA GLY A 78 -24.28 -3.44 14.06
C GLY A 78 -24.13 -3.70 12.56
N ASP A 79 -25.20 -3.42 11.81
CA ASP A 79 -25.29 -3.66 10.37
C ASP A 79 -24.48 -2.65 9.52
N ASP A 80 -24.01 -1.55 10.12
CA ASP A 80 -23.18 -0.55 9.43
C ASP A 80 -21.69 -0.96 9.33
N LEU A 81 -21.32 -2.11 9.93
CA LEU A 81 -19.97 -2.64 9.86
C LEU A 81 -19.69 -3.25 8.48
N VAL A 82 -19.01 -2.51 7.61
CA VAL A 82 -18.40 -3.10 6.41
C VAL A 82 -17.26 -4.02 6.86
N ALA A 83 -17.44 -5.33 6.74
CA ALA A 83 -16.48 -6.32 7.20
C ALA A 83 -15.15 -6.22 6.42
N PHE A 84 -14.06 -6.77 6.99
CA PHE A 84 -12.74 -6.73 6.33
C PHE A 84 -12.79 -7.34 4.92
N ASP A 85 -13.43 -8.51 4.76
CA ASP A 85 -13.53 -9.19 3.47
C ASP A 85 -14.32 -8.37 2.45
N GLU A 86 -15.35 -7.65 2.90
CA GLU A 86 -16.14 -6.76 2.04
C GLU A 86 -15.34 -5.51 1.65
N ARG A 87 -14.64 -4.87 2.60
CA ARG A 87 -13.71 -3.77 2.31
C ARG A 87 -12.63 -4.20 1.32
N MET A 88 -12.08 -5.40 1.49
CA MET A 88 -11.09 -5.97 0.58
C MET A 88 -11.67 -6.20 -0.81
N THR A 89 -12.89 -6.74 -0.89
CA THR A 89 -13.61 -6.93 -2.16
C THR A 89 -13.81 -5.59 -2.87
N HIS A 90 -14.24 -4.56 -2.16
CA HIS A 90 -14.40 -3.21 -2.70
C HIS A 90 -13.07 -2.60 -3.15
N ALA A 91 -11.99 -2.77 -2.37
CA ALA A 91 -10.66 -2.26 -2.73
C ALA A 91 -10.15 -2.91 -4.03
N ILE A 92 -10.26 -4.24 -4.15
CA ILE A 92 -9.87 -4.97 -5.37
C ILE A 92 -10.69 -4.48 -6.56
N ALA A 93 -12.01 -4.35 -6.40
CA ALA A 93 -12.88 -3.84 -7.47
C ALA A 93 -12.46 -2.43 -7.90
N ALA A 94 -12.24 -1.52 -6.94
CA ALA A 94 -11.81 -0.15 -7.20
C ALA A 94 -10.48 -0.09 -7.95
N LEU A 95 -9.46 -0.84 -7.51
CA LEU A 95 -8.17 -0.90 -8.20
C LEU A 95 -8.31 -1.44 -9.63
N ASN A 96 -9.15 -2.46 -9.84
CA ASN A 96 -9.44 -2.97 -11.19
C ASN A 96 -10.10 -1.91 -12.08
N HIS A 97 -10.97 -1.05 -11.54
CA HIS A 97 -11.54 0.08 -12.27
C HIS A 97 -10.48 1.13 -12.62
N VAL A 98 -9.62 1.50 -11.65
CA VAL A 98 -8.53 2.46 -11.88
C VAL A 98 -7.56 1.95 -12.94
N ALA A 99 -7.19 0.66 -12.90
CA ALA A 99 -6.33 0.05 -13.90
C ALA A 99 -6.91 0.18 -15.32
N ARG A 100 -8.20 -0.14 -15.50
CA ARG A 100 -8.87 0.00 -16.80
C ARG A 100 -8.89 1.44 -17.32
N LEU A 101 -9.09 2.42 -16.43
CA LEU A 101 -9.03 3.84 -16.80
C LEU A 101 -7.61 4.25 -17.19
N ALA A 102 -6.60 3.80 -16.45
CA ALA A 102 -5.19 4.12 -16.70
C ALA A 102 -4.67 3.51 -18.03
N GLU A 103 -5.13 2.30 -18.38
CA GLU A 103 -4.80 1.67 -19.68
C GLU A 103 -5.25 2.52 -20.86
N ARG A 104 -6.45 3.11 -20.75
CA ARG A 104 -7.08 3.94 -21.79
C ARG A 104 -7.06 5.41 -21.43
N SER A 105 -5.97 5.88 -20.81
CA SER A 105 -5.86 7.26 -20.30
C SER A 105 -6.15 8.36 -21.35
N SER A 106 -5.91 8.11 -22.64
CA SER A 106 -6.28 9.04 -23.73
C SER A 106 -7.79 9.28 -23.80
N ASP A 107 -8.57 8.21 -23.66
CA ASP A 107 -10.03 8.22 -23.79
C ASP A 107 -10.69 8.83 -22.54
N TYR A 108 -9.96 8.81 -21.42
CA TYR A 108 -10.41 9.21 -20.09
C TYR A 108 -9.60 10.38 -19.51
N SER A 109 -9.01 11.21 -20.38
CA SER A 109 -8.13 12.33 -19.99
C SER A 109 -8.80 13.40 -19.11
N PHE A 110 -10.12 13.38 -19.00
CA PHE A 110 -10.90 14.24 -18.09
C PHE A 110 -10.83 13.79 -16.62
N TYR A 111 -10.40 12.55 -16.33
CA TYR A 111 -10.12 12.09 -14.98
C TYR A 111 -8.65 12.37 -14.62
N ASP A 112 -8.42 13.09 -13.53
CA ASP A 112 -7.08 13.25 -12.95
C ASP A 112 -6.74 12.02 -12.08
N LEU A 113 -6.28 10.95 -12.77
CA LEU A 113 -5.89 9.70 -12.11
C LEU A 113 -4.60 9.85 -11.27
N LEU A 114 -3.78 10.87 -11.52
CA LEU A 114 -2.54 11.07 -10.75
C LEU A 114 -2.83 11.57 -9.34
N ARG A 115 -3.99 12.22 -9.13
CA ARG A 115 -4.41 12.66 -7.80
C ARG A 115 -4.54 11.52 -6.79
N ILE A 116 -4.83 10.29 -7.26
CA ILE A 116 -4.97 9.13 -6.38
C ILE A 116 -3.67 8.32 -6.24
N GLU A 117 -2.57 8.73 -6.88
CA GLU A 117 -1.28 8.02 -6.80
C GLU A 117 -0.85 7.73 -5.35
N PRO A 118 -0.90 8.66 -4.38
CA PRO A 118 -0.52 8.36 -2.99
C PRO A 118 -1.34 7.24 -2.35
N THR A 119 -2.61 7.08 -2.71
CA THR A 119 -3.46 5.98 -2.24
C THR A 119 -3.03 4.65 -2.85
N ILE A 120 -2.62 4.65 -4.12
CA ILE A 120 -2.07 3.45 -4.78
C ILE A 120 -0.71 3.06 -4.19
N GLU A 121 0.13 4.04 -3.83
CA GLU A 121 1.39 3.80 -3.13
C GLU A 121 1.18 3.09 -1.78
N GLN A 122 0.14 3.48 -1.04
CA GLN A 122 -0.25 2.80 0.20
C GLN A 122 -0.75 1.38 -0.08
N ALA A 123 -1.59 1.21 -1.11
CA ALA A 123 -2.12 -0.11 -1.50
C ALA A 123 -1.02 -1.09 -1.90
N LEU A 124 0.10 -0.61 -2.48
CA LEU A 124 1.28 -1.45 -2.80
C LEU A 124 1.85 -2.18 -1.58
N ASN A 125 1.67 -1.64 -0.37
CA ASN A 125 2.14 -2.27 0.85
C ASN A 125 1.15 -3.27 1.47
N THR A 126 -0.03 -3.44 0.87
CA THR A 126 -1.05 -4.38 1.30
C THR A 126 -0.94 -5.66 0.46
N PRO A 127 -0.53 -6.82 1.03
CA PRO A 127 -0.23 -8.03 0.26
C PRO A 127 -1.32 -8.47 -0.72
N GLN A 128 -2.59 -8.33 -0.33
CA GLN A 128 -3.75 -8.70 -1.16
C GLN A 128 -3.98 -7.77 -2.36
N LEU A 129 -3.35 -6.60 -2.38
CA LEU A 129 -3.53 -5.54 -3.39
C LEU A 129 -2.24 -5.24 -4.17
N THR A 130 -1.11 -5.83 -3.79
CA THR A 130 0.22 -5.53 -4.31
C THR A 130 0.28 -5.58 -5.83
N ASP A 131 -0.24 -6.64 -6.44
CA ASP A 131 -0.14 -6.86 -7.89
C ASP A 131 -0.92 -5.78 -8.67
N GLN A 132 -2.14 -5.47 -8.24
CA GLN A 132 -2.97 -4.45 -8.88
C GLN A 132 -2.39 -3.06 -8.66
N ALA A 133 -1.90 -2.76 -7.46
CA ALA A 133 -1.27 -1.48 -7.15
C ALA A 133 0.01 -1.28 -7.98
N ALA A 134 0.86 -2.31 -8.07
CA ALA A 134 2.06 -2.30 -8.89
C ALA A 134 1.71 -2.02 -10.35
N ARG A 135 0.74 -2.74 -10.92
CA ARG A 135 0.26 -2.53 -12.29
C ARG A 135 -0.18 -1.08 -12.54
N ILE A 136 -0.97 -0.50 -11.64
CA ILE A 136 -1.45 0.90 -11.78
C ILE A 136 -0.28 1.88 -11.75
N LEU A 137 0.65 1.72 -10.80
CA LEU A 137 1.86 2.55 -10.74
C LEU A 137 2.71 2.41 -12.02
N GLY A 138 2.78 1.21 -12.58
CA GLY A 138 3.40 0.95 -13.88
C GLY A 138 2.73 1.72 -15.03
N LEU A 139 1.40 1.80 -15.02
CA LEU A 139 0.62 2.54 -16.03
C LEU A 139 0.76 4.06 -15.88
N PHE A 140 0.84 4.57 -14.64
CA PHE A 140 1.09 5.98 -14.35
C PHE A 140 2.49 6.39 -14.82
N GLY A 141 3.49 5.58 -14.47
CA GLY A 141 4.87 5.71 -14.91
C GLY A 141 5.55 7.02 -14.49
N THR A 142 5.05 7.67 -13.44
CA THR A 142 5.65 8.90 -12.88
C THR A 142 7.04 8.63 -12.28
N PRO A 143 7.85 9.67 -12.04
CA PRO A 143 9.14 9.50 -11.34
C PRO A 143 8.98 8.84 -9.96
N THR A 144 7.90 9.17 -9.24
CA THR A 144 7.60 8.59 -7.92
C THR A 144 7.24 7.11 -8.04
N ALA A 145 6.31 6.77 -8.94
CA ALA A 145 5.94 5.39 -9.22
C ALA A 145 7.15 4.53 -9.64
N GLN A 146 7.99 5.01 -10.56
CA GLN A 146 9.18 4.29 -11.00
C GLN A 146 10.13 3.98 -9.83
N ARG A 147 10.47 4.99 -9.02
CA ARG A 147 11.34 4.83 -7.85
C ARG A 147 10.72 3.89 -6.80
N LEU A 148 9.41 3.99 -6.58
CA LEU A 148 8.71 3.13 -5.64
C LEU A 148 8.74 1.67 -6.08
N LEU A 149 8.45 1.39 -7.36
CA LEU A 149 8.46 0.03 -7.92
C LEU A 149 9.85 -0.61 -7.85
N VAL A 150 10.91 0.11 -8.22
CA VAL A 150 12.30 -0.38 -8.09
C VAL A 150 12.67 -0.64 -6.65
N THR A 151 12.32 0.28 -5.76
CA THR A 151 12.59 0.14 -4.32
C THR A 151 11.87 -1.07 -3.75
N PHE A 152 10.60 -1.26 -4.11
CA PHE A 152 9.77 -2.36 -3.65
C PHE A 152 10.31 -3.71 -4.14
N ALA A 153 10.57 -3.84 -5.45
CA ALA A 153 11.14 -5.06 -6.04
C ALA A 153 12.52 -5.44 -5.46
N SER A 154 13.27 -4.44 -4.98
CA SER A 154 14.59 -4.63 -4.36
C SER A 154 14.56 -5.09 -2.89
N GLN A 155 13.39 -5.16 -2.24
CA GLN A 155 13.28 -5.55 -0.83
C GLN A 155 13.31 -7.07 -0.67
N ASN A 156 14.47 -7.63 -0.31
CA ASN A 156 14.65 -9.08 -0.15
C ASN A 156 13.73 -9.73 0.89
N ALA A 157 13.20 -8.97 1.85
CA ALA A 157 12.27 -9.48 2.87
C ALA A 157 10.84 -9.68 2.37
N ARG A 158 10.49 -9.16 1.17
CA ARG A 158 9.17 -9.31 0.56
C ARG A 158 9.03 -10.65 -0.16
N GLN A 159 7.80 -11.08 -0.37
CA GLN A 159 7.55 -12.31 -1.12
C GLN A 159 8.05 -12.17 -2.57
N LEU A 160 8.57 -13.25 -3.15
CA LEU A 160 9.16 -13.21 -4.48
C LEU A 160 8.14 -12.74 -5.55
N SER A 161 6.92 -13.24 -5.50
CA SER A 161 5.85 -12.89 -6.43
C SER A 161 5.55 -11.39 -6.43
N GLU A 162 5.46 -10.78 -5.25
CA GLU A 162 5.25 -9.34 -5.06
C GLU A 162 6.38 -8.52 -5.71
N ARG A 163 7.63 -8.98 -5.55
CA ARG A 163 8.81 -8.32 -6.11
C ARG A 163 8.85 -8.44 -7.64
N GLN A 164 8.45 -9.59 -8.19
CA GLN A 164 8.34 -9.81 -9.63
C GLN A 164 7.27 -8.90 -10.26
N ALA A 165 6.10 -8.81 -9.64
CA ALA A 165 5.02 -7.92 -10.09
C ALA A 165 5.47 -6.45 -10.13
N ALA A 166 6.21 -5.99 -9.11
CA ALA A 166 6.77 -4.64 -9.09
C ALA A 166 7.85 -4.43 -10.17
N ALA A 167 8.70 -5.42 -10.45
CA ALA A 167 9.70 -5.34 -11.51
C ALA A 167 9.07 -5.28 -12.92
N GLU A 168 8.03 -6.07 -13.17
CA GLU A 168 7.27 -6.03 -14.42
C GLU A 168 6.55 -4.69 -14.62
N ALA A 169 5.91 -4.18 -13.56
CA ALA A 169 5.30 -2.87 -13.57
C ALA A 169 6.32 -1.75 -13.82
N PHE A 170 7.53 -1.85 -13.28
CA PHE A 170 8.59 -0.89 -13.53
C PHE A 170 9.03 -0.88 -15.01
N SER A 171 9.18 -2.06 -15.61
CA SER A 171 9.43 -2.18 -17.06
C SER A 171 8.32 -1.53 -17.89
N THR A 172 7.05 -1.73 -17.49
CA THR A 172 5.90 -1.07 -18.11
C THR A 172 5.97 0.46 -17.99
N ALA A 173 6.33 0.98 -16.81
CA ALA A 173 6.49 2.41 -16.58
C ALA A 173 7.54 3.05 -17.51
N ILE A 174 8.71 2.41 -17.64
CA ILE A 174 9.77 2.87 -18.54
C ILE A 174 9.30 2.82 -19.99
N SER A 175 8.65 1.74 -20.41
CA SER A 175 8.14 1.59 -21.78
C SER A 175 7.14 2.70 -22.15
N ARG A 176 6.36 3.20 -21.19
CA ARG A 176 5.34 4.23 -21.41
C ARG A 176 5.86 5.66 -21.32
N ARG A 177 6.77 5.93 -20.37
CA ARG A 177 7.18 7.30 -19.99
C ARG A 177 8.68 7.56 -20.13
N GLY A 178 9.45 6.57 -20.55
CA GLY A 178 10.90 6.58 -20.51
C GLY A 178 11.45 6.40 -19.09
N LEU A 179 12.78 6.38 -18.98
CA LEU A 179 13.46 6.29 -17.69
C LEU A 179 13.43 7.66 -16.98
N LEU A 180 12.74 7.72 -15.84
CA LEU A 180 12.58 8.93 -15.03
C LEU A 180 13.26 8.84 -13.65
N LEU A 181 14.08 7.81 -13.43
CA LEU A 181 14.87 7.66 -12.23
C LEU A 181 16.01 8.68 -12.16
N ALA A 182 16.31 9.15 -10.95
CA ALA A 182 17.51 9.94 -10.73
C ALA A 182 18.77 9.06 -10.86
N ARG A 183 19.90 9.68 -11.21
CA ARG A 183 21.18 8.98 -11.32
C ARG A 183 21.55 8.23 -10.04
N THR A 184 21.22 8.77 -8.88
CA THR A 184 21.46 8.14 -7.57
C THR A 184 20.68 6.83 -7.41
N ASP A 185 19.44 6.78 -7.89
CA ASP A 185 18.60 5.58 -7.82
C ASP A 185 19.13 4.49 -8.77
N ILE A 186 19.61 4.89 -9.96
CA ILE A 186 20.21 3.97 -10.93
C ILE A 186 21.49 3.35 -10.36
N VAL A 187 22.41 4.16 -9.80
CA VAL A 187 23.64 3.67 -9.19
C VAL A 187 23.33 2.72 -8.03
N LEU A 188 22.39 3.09 -7.17
CA LEU A 188 21.94 2.24 -6.07
C LEU A 188 21.42 0.88 -6.56
N GLN A 189 20.75 0.84 -7.72
CA GLN A 189 20.27 -0.42 -8.29
C GLN A 189 21.41 -1.32 -8.79
N TYR A 190 22.45 -0.74 -9.42
CA TYR A 190 23.66 -1.49 -9.75
C TYR A 190 24.36 -2.04 -8.51
N ASP A 191 24.46 -1.23 -7.44
CA ASP A 191 25.05 -1.67 -6.17
C ASP A 191 24.28 -2.85 -5.57
N ARG A 192 22.94 -2.78 -5.55
CA ARG A 192 22.08 -3.87 -5.09
C ARG A 192 22.29 -5.16 -5.88
N TYR A 193 22.31 -5.08 -7.20
CA TYR A 193 22.57 -6.23 -8.05
C TYR A 193 23.96 -6.83 -7.79
N ASN A 194 24.99 -5.99 -7.70
CA ASN A 194 26.36 -6.43 -7.42
C ASN A 194 26.51 -7.11 -6.06
N GLN A 195 25.78 -6.62 -5.04
CA GLN A 195 25.73 -7.22 -3.71
C GLN A 195 24.92 -8.53 -3.68
N SER A 196 24.01 -8.73 -4.63
CA SER A 196 23.16 -9.92 -4.69
C SER A 196 23.84 -11.21 -5.16
N LYS A 197 25.14 -11.14 -5.54
CA LYS A 197 25.91 -12.30 -6.07
C LYS A 197 25.88 -13.54 -5.19
N THR A 198 25.72 -13.38 -3.88
CA THR A 198 25.66 -14.48 -2.91
C THR A 198 24.24 -14.85 -2.50
N LEU A 199 23.24 -14.14 -3.00
CA LEU A 199 21.82 -14.43 -2.75
C LEU A 199 21.31 -15.51 -3.71
N ASP A 200 20.11 -15.99 -3.46
CA ASP A 200 19.45 -17.00 -4.28
C ASP A 200 19.22 -16.51 -5.73
N GLY A 201 19.08 -17.46 -6.66
CA GLY A 201 18.94 -17.16 -8.07
C GLY A 201 17.66 -16.37 -8.42
N GLU A 202 16.59 -16.53 -7.64
CA GLU A 202 15.33 -15.83 -7.87
C GLU A 202 15.45 -14.34 -7.54
N THR A 203 16.10 -14.02 -6.42
CA THR A 203 16.47 -12.66 -6.04
C THR A 203 17.39 -12.01 -7.09
N GLN A 204 18.40 -12.73 -7.59
CA GLN A 204 19.27 -12.22 -8.65
C GLN A 204 18.50 -11.96 -9.94
N ALA A 205 17.56 -12.82 -10.32
CA ALA A 205 16.74 -12.66 -11.51
C ALA A 205 15.85 -11.40 -11.43
N VAL A 206 15.23 -11.13 -10.28
CA VAL A 206 14.45 -9.90 -10.07
C VAL A 206 15.33 -8.66 -10.17
N LEU A 207 16.49 -8.65 -9.51
CA LEU A 207 17.37 -7.48 -9.56
C LEU A 207 17.97 -7.27 -10.96
N GLY A 208 18.24 -8.36 -11.69
CA GLY A 208 18.68 -8.33 -13.07
C GLY A 208 17.64 -7.75 -14.02
N SER A 209 16.36 -8.15 -13.89
CA SER A 209 15.30 -7.62 -14.77
C SER A 209 15.05 -6.12 -14.58
N LEU A 210 15.28 -5.59 -13.37
CA LEU A 210 15.28 -4.16 -13.12
C LEU A 210 16.41 -3.44 -13.88
N LEU A 211 17.63 -4.02 -13.91
CA LEU A 211 18.74 -3.46 -14.68
C LEU A 211 18.50 -3.53 -16.18
N ASP A 212 17.98 -4.65 -16.69
CA ASP A 212 17.59 -4.77 -18.10
C ASP A 212 16.60 -3.68 -18.50
N SER A 213 15.62 -3.39 -17.64
CA SER A 213 14.65 -2.31 -17.86
C SER A 213 15.30 -0.93 -17.92
N ILE A 214 16.27 -0.66 -17.05
CA ILE A 214 17.03 0.62 -17.03
C ILE A 214 17.91 0.77 -18.28
N GLU A 215 18.49 -0.34 -18.77
CA GLU A 215 19.42 -0.32 -19.89
C GLU A 215 18.71 -0.29 -21.26
N LEU A 216 17.47 -0.78 -21.35
CA LEU A 216 16.69 -0.85 -22.59
C LEU A 216 16.68 0.47 -23.40
N PRO A 217 16.40 1.66 -22.81
CA PRO A 217 16.45 2.94 -23.54
C PRO A 217 17.85 3.35 -24.02
N THR A 218 18.90 2.79 -23.43
CA THR A 218 20.30 3.17 -23.67
C THR A 218 20.97 2.28 -24.72
N ARG A 219 20.36 1.15 -25.07
CA ARG A 219 20.88 0.27 -26.13
C ARG A 219 20.72 0.97 -27.47
N PRO A 220 21.81 1.26 -28.22
CA PRO A 220 21.68 1.78 -29.58
C PRO A 220 20.86 0.79 -30.40
N SER A 221 19.94 1.27 -31.22
CA SER A 221 19.16 0.45 -32.15
C SER A 221 20.09 -0.15 -33.21
N SER A 222 20.79 -1.22 -32.85
CA SER A 222 21.65 -1.95 -33.76
C SER A 222 20.77 -2.73 -34.74
N GLY A 223 20.63 -2.21 -35.97
CA GLY A 223 20.27 -3.01 -37.14
C GLY A 223 19.04 -2.56 -37.93
N GLN A 224 19.11 -1.41 -38.60
CA GLN A 224 18.35 -1.15 -39.84
C GLN A 224 18.95 0.06 -40.57
N GLY A 225 20.08 -0.17 -41.24
CA GLY A 225 20.71 0.86 -42.06
C GLY A 225 22.16 0.55 -42.36
N ASP A 226 22.41 -0.55 -43.07
CA ASP A 226 23.70 -0.79 -43.76
C ASP A 226 23.61 -1.91 -44.83
N GLU A 227 22.49 -2.01 -45.55
CA GLU A 227 22.38 -2.94 -46.70
C GLU A 227 22.00 -2.27 -48.04
N ASN A 228 21.96 -0.93 -48.12
CA ASN A 228 21.59 -0.23 -49.36
C ASN A 228 22.70 0.60 -50.03
N ALA A 229 23.97 0.30 -49.75
CA ALA A 229 25.12 1.02 -50.31
C ALA A 229 26.02 0.15 -51.21
N ALA A 230 25.48 -0.88 -51.87
CA ALA A 230 26.24 -1.71 -52.80
C ALA A 230 25.46 -2.04 -54.08
N ALA A 231 24.79 -1.05 -54.68
CA ALA A 231 24.19 -1.20 -56.01
C ALA A 231 24.08 0.13 -56.78
N THR A 232 25.16 0.92 -56.87
CA THR A 232 25.35 1.84 -58.01
C THR A 232 26.81 2.30 -58.08
N GLU A 233 27.59 1.65 -58.96
CA GLU A 233 28.47 2.25 -59.97
C GLU A 233 29.24 1.15 -60.72
#